data_AF-K0VJF6-F1
#
_entry.id   AF-K0VJF6-F1
#
_cell.length_a   1.000
_cell.length_b   1.000
_cell.length_c   1.000
_cell.angle_alpha   90.00
_cell.angle_beta   90.00
_cell.angle_gamma   90.00
#
_symmetry.space_group_name_H-M   'P 1'
#
loop_
_entity.id
_entity.type
_entity.pdbx_description
1 polymer ?
#
loop_
_entity_poly.entity_id
_entity_poly.type
_entity_poly.pdbx_seq_one_letter_code
_entity_poly.pdbx_strand_id
1 'polypeptide(L)' 'PLSVTDADLIDVCNRLNDTPRKCLGYRTPAEVFRKKLLAQMRYAG' A
#
# COMPACT_ATOMS: atom_id res chain seq x y z
N PRO A 1 -4.24 21.19 19.71
CA PRO A 1 -5.18 20.06 19.47
C PRO A 1 -4.47 18.96 18.68
N LEU A 2 -4.60 17.70 19.11
CA LEU A 2 -4.11 16.56 18.33
C LEU A 2 -5.09 16.38 17.16
N SER A 3 -4.80 17.00 16.02
CA SER A 3 -5.55 16.76 14.78
C SER A 3 -4.98 15.54 14.08
N VAL A 4 -5.82 14.55 13.80
CA VAL A 4 -5.47 13.42 12.94
C VAL A 4 -5.75 13.83 11.51
N THR A 5 -4.76 13.73 10.63
CA THR A 5 -4.91 13.97 9.20
C THR A 5 -5.21 12.67 8.45
N ASP A 6 -5.75 12.77 7.24
CA ASP A 6 -5.93 11.61 6.37
C ASP A 6 -4.61 10.89 6.07
N ALA A 7 -3.50 11.65 5.99
CA ALA A 7 -2.17 11.09 5.80
C ALA A 7 -1.77 10.19 6.99
N ASP A 8 -2.08 10.60 8.22
CA ASP A 8 -1.82 9.79 9.42
C ASP A 8 -2.62 8.49 9.41
N LEU A 9 -3.90 8.55 8.99
CA LEU A 9 -4.75 7.36 8.85
C LEU A 9 -4.20 6.41 7.78
N ILE A 10 -3.74 6.93 6.65
CA ILE A 10 -3.15 6.15 5.57
C ILE A 10 -1.87 5.45 6.03
N ASP A 11 -1.00 6.14 6.77
CA ASP A 11 0.26 5.56 7.26
C ASP A 11 0.01 4.39 8.22
N VAL A 12 -0.92 4.57 9.17
CA VAL A 12 -1.33 3.49 10.09
C VAL A 12 -1.88 2.30 9.32
N CYS A 13 -2.77 2.54 8.34
CA CYS A 13 -3.32 1.48 7.51
C CYS A 13 -2.23 0.72 6.75
N ASN A 14 -1.25 1.42 6.17
CA ASN A 14 -0.14 0.78 5.47
C ASN A 14 0.67 -0.11 6.41
N ARG A 15 1.05 0.39 7.58
CA ARG A 15 1.84 -0.37 8.57
C ARG A 15 1.12 -1.63 9.07
N LEU A 16 -0.17 -1.53 9.36
CA LEU A 16 -0.99 -2.66 9.80
C LEU A 16 -1.14 -3.72 8.71
N ASN A 17 -1.29 -3.31 7.44
CA ASN A 17 -1.47 -4.23 6.33
C ASN A 17 -0.15 -4.86 5.83
N ASP A 18 0.98 -4.21 6.07
CA ASP A 18 2.29 -4.68 5.66
C ASP A 18 2.79 -5.84 6.55
N THR A 19 2.62 -5.71 7.86
CA THR A 19 3.27 -6.57 8.85
C THR A 19 2.90 -8.07 8.74
N PRO A 20 1.62 -8.50 8.69
CA PRO A 20 1.29 -9.92 8.61
C PRO A 20 1.75 -10.60 7.30
N ARG A 21 1.76 -9.84 6.19
CA ARG A 21 2.20 -10.35 4.87
C ARG A 21 3.72 -10.47 4.79
N LYS A 22 4.45 -9.44 5.25
CA LYS A 22 5.91 -9.39 5.17
C LYS A 22 6.59 -10.40 6.08
N CYS A 23 6.03 -10.68 7.27
CA CYS A 23 6.53 -11.73 8.16
C CYS A 23 6.54 -13.12 7.51
N LEU A 24 5.71 -13.34 6.49
CA LEU A 24 5.60 -14.60 5.74
C LEU A 24 6.23 -14.51 4.34
N GLY A 25 6.93 -13.42 4.00
CA GLY A 25 7.54 -13.22 2.69
C GLY A 25 6.55 -12.92 1.56
N TYR A 26 5.28 -12.62 1.87
CA TYR A 26 4.26 -12.30 0.88
C TYR A 26 4.22 -10.80 0.56
N ARG A 27 3.86 -10.50 -0.70
CA ARG A 27 3.54 -9.13 -1.14
C ARG A 27 2.22 -8.65 -0.53
N THR A 28 2.13 -7.35 -0.27
CA THR A 28 0.93 -6.71 0.27
C THR A 28 -0.08 -6.41 -0.84
N PRO A 29 -1.39 -6.29 -0.53
CA PRO A 29 -2.38 -5.93 -1.54
C PRO A 29 -2.02 -4.64 -2.30
N ALA A 30 -1.51 -3.63 -1.58
CA ALA A 30 -1.08 -2.36 -2.15
C ALA A 30 0.09 -2.52 -3.14
N GLU A 31 1.09 -3.34 -2.81
CA GLU A 31 2.23 -3.63 -3.70
C GLU A 31 1.77 -4.32 -5.00
N VAL A 32 0.87 -5.31 -4.88
CA VAL A 32 0.34 -6.02 -6.04
C VAL A 32 -0.49 -5.08 -6.92
N PHE A 33 -1.33 -4.24 -6.30
CA PHE A 33 -2.17 -3.28 -7.03
C PHE A 33 -1.32 -2.24 -7.77
N ARG A 34 -0.35 -1.59 -7.09
CA ARG A 34 0.56 -0.63 -7.73
C ARG A 34 1.32 -1.25 -8.90
N LYS A 35 1.82 -2.48 -8.75
CA LYS A 35 2.50 -3.19 -9.85
C LYS A 35 1.59 -3.37 -11.07
N LYS A 36 0.32 -3.73 -10.85
CA LYS A 36 -0.65 -3.90 -11.94
C LYS A 36 -1.00 -2.57 -12.60
N LEU A 37 -1.21 -1.50 -11.83
CA LEU A 37 -1.45 -0.17 -12.38
C LEU A 37 -0.28 0.33 -13.23
N LEU A 38 0.96 0.23 -12.71
CA LEU A 38 2.15 0.63 -13.46
C LEU A 38 2.32 -0.19 -14.74
N ALA A 39 2.02 -1.49 -14.70
CA ALA A 39 2.01 -2.32 -15.89
C ALA A 39 0.96 -1.82 -16.91
N GLN A 40 -0.27 -1.57 -16.48
CA GLN A 40 -1.34 -1.04 -17.34
C GLN A 40 -0.95 0.30 -17.99
N MET A 41 -0.38 1.24 -17.23
CA MET A 41 0.09 2.53 -17.76
C MET A 41 1.15 2.37 -18.86
N ARG A 42 2.04 1.38 -18.73
CA ARG A 42 3.07 1.09 -19.75
C ARG A 42 2.52 0.47 -21.03
N TYR A 43 1.39 -0.24 -20.97
CA TYR A 43 0.72 -0.78 -22.15
C TYR A 43 -0.15 0.24 -22.87
N ALA A 44 -0.54 1.32 -22.20
CA ALA A 44 -1.39 2.37 -22.75
C ALA A 44 -0.60 3.50 -23.45
N GLY A 45 0.73 3.45 -23.44
CA GLY A 45 1.63 4.43 -24.07
C GLY A 45 2.29 3.91 -25.33
#